data_AF-A0AA90NPU9-F1
#
_entry.id   AF-A0AA90NPU9-F1
#
_cell.length_a   1.000
_cell.length_b   1.000
_cell.length_c   1.000
_cell.angle_alpha   90.00
_cell.angle_beta   90.00
_cell.angle_gamma   90.00
#
_symmetry.space_group_name_H-M   'P 1'
#
loop_
_entity.id
_entity.type
_entity.pdbx_description
1 polymer ?
#
loop_
_entity_poly.entity_id
_entity_poly.type
_entity_poly.pdbx_seq_one_letter_code
_entity_poly.pdbx_strand_id
1 'polypeptide(L)'
;MDLNKTNQQIKIKLAWYKNNQSYFNAISIRAAPYLYHIIEETEAKGLPLEIALLPIVESDFDPFAYSHAGASGLWQIMPTTGKHFGLESTWWYDGRRDIVAATEMALNYMQSLYKRFNNWELALAAYNSGPGRVQRALQKNIKKGAATDFWSLDLPKETTNYVQKLIALGQVIKNPELYGIKLPSIPNQPSFESVDIKGQLDMARAAKLADLSMDELYKLNPGLNRWSTPPKGPYYLAIPVNKTQIFKRRLSELPSDKRIQWQRYTVKSGDNLNKLAKKFNSQIDLISAANNLDSNIIVIGQPLLIPKPAKNAGDYKLTINQRELFQQNRTISGRQKYTYLVKPGDSFWSISKKYNVDISQLARWNNISPKNLLVINQQLSVWVQSPNNNKVVRKVRYKVRSGDSLSLIADKFNIGINEIKDWNILNNKYIHPGQKLTLFVDVARAYE
;
A
#
# COMPACT_ATOMS: atom_id res chain seq x y z
N MET A 1 -21.94 -7.87 18.54
CA MET A 1 -20.86 -8.87 18.53
C MET A 1 -20.78 -9.47 19.91
N ASP A 2 -20.66 -10.79 20.06
CA ASP A 2 -20.57 -11.43 21.37
C ASP A 2 -19.14 -11.36 21.94
N LEU A 3 -18.87 -10.32 22.74
CA LEU A 3 -17.59 -10.18 23.44
C LEU A 3 -17.39 -11.20 24.57
N ASN A 4 -18.42 -11.95 24.97
CA ASN A 4 -18.27 -13.02 25.97
C ASN A 4 -17.82 -14.34 25.31
N LYS A 5 -17.80 -14.41 23.97
CA LYS A 5 -17.36 -15.60 23.26
C LYS A 5 -15.91 -15.93 23.58
N THR A 6 -15.67 -17.18 23.97
CA THR A 6 -14.33 -17.71 24.22
C THR A 6 -14.13 -19.02 23.47
N ASN A 7 -12.98 -19.17 22.82
CA ASN A 7 -12.52 -20.42 22.23
C ASN A 7 -10.98 -20.41 22.21
N GLN A 8 -10.36 -21.55 21.87
CA GLN A 8 -8.89 -21.68 21.88
C GLN A 8 -8.20 -20.61 21.01
N GLN A 9 -8.75 -20.26 19.86
CA GLN A 9 -8.16 -19.27 18.95
C GLN A 9 -8.28 -17.84 19.46
N ILE A 10 -9.36 -17.51 20.19
CA ILE A 10 -9.51 -16.23 20.89
C ILE A 10 -8.54 -16.17 22.07
N LYS A 11 -8.40 -17.26 22.85
CA LYS A 11 -7.44 -17.35 23.96
C LYS A 11 -5.99 -17.13 23.51
N ILE A 12 -5.59 -17.68 22.36
CA ILE A 12 -4.27 -17.44 21.77
C ILE A 12 -4.06 -15.94 21.46
N LYS A 13 -5.07 -15.28 20.89
CA LYS A 13 -5.01 -13.84 20.56
C LYS A 13 -4.97 -12.97 21.81
N LEU A 14 -5.76 -13.31 22.83
CA LEU A 14 -5.72 -12.65 24.14
C LEU A 14 -4.35 -12.78 24.82
N ALA A 15 -3.76 -13.98 24.79
CA ALA A 15 -2.42 -14.21 25.34
C ALA A 15 -1.36 -13.36 24.62
N TRP A 16 -1.50 -13.19 23.30
CA TRP A 16 -0.66 -12.25 22.57
C TRP A 16 -0.90 -10.82 23.05
N TYR A 17 -2.13 -10.32 23.05
CA TYR A 17 -2.42 -8.93 23.48
C TYR A 17 -1.90 -8.64 24.90
N LYS A 18 -2.13 -9.54 25.85
CA LYS A 18 -1.64 -9.44 27.24
C LYS A 18 -0.13 -9.22 27.34
N ASN A 19 0.64 -9.83 26.44
CA ASN A 19 2.11 -9.74 26.45
C ASN A 19 2.66 -8.60 25.58
N ASN A 20 1.81 -7.72 25.03
CA ASN A 20 2.20 -6.71 24.05
C ASN A 20 1.73 -5.30 24.44
N GLN A 21 2.12 -4.81 25.63
CA GLN A 21 1.84 -3.43 26.07
C GLN A 21 2.35 -2.36 25.07
N SER A 22 3.52 -2.60 24.46
CA SER A 22 4.10 -1.68 23.45
C SER A 22 3.20 -1.54 22.21
N TYR A 23 2.45 -2.58 21.85
CA TYR A 23 1.47 -2.53 20.76
C TYR A 23 0.35 -1.55 21.08
N PHE A 24 -0.21 -1.61 22.30
CA PHE A 24 -1.26 -0.67 22.74
C PHE A 24 -0.75 0.77 22.85
N ASN A 25 0.50 0.97 23.25
CA ASN A 25 1.12 2.30 23.24
C ASN A 25 1.21 2.86 21.80
N ALA A 26 1.74 2.06 20.87
CA ALA A 26 1.91 2.46 19.48
C ALA A 26 0.58 2.67 18.75
N ILE A 27 -0.43 1.83 19.02
CA ILE A 27 -1.73 1.95 18.37
C ILE A 27 -2.50 3.17 18.87
N SER A 28 -2.42 3.48 20.17
CA SER A 28 -3.13 4.64 20.74
C SER A 28 -2.61 5.95 20.18
N ILE A 29 -1.29 6.06 19.99
CA ILE A 29 -0.67 7.23 19.32
C ILE A 29 -1.18 7.37 17.88
N ARG A 30 -1.29 6.27 17.15
CA ARG A 30 -1.79 6.28 15.76
C ARG A 30 -3.29 6.53 15.66
N ALA A 31 -4.06 6.06 16.62
CA ALA A 31 -5.51 6.21 16.67
C ALA A 31 -5.94 7.62 17.08
N ALA A 32 -5.19 8.27 17.99
CA ALA A 32 -5.58 9.54 18.61
C ALA A 32 -6.06 10.64 17.63
N PRO A 33 -5.45 10.84 16.44
CA PRO A 33 -5.92 11.86 15.50
C PRO A 33 -7.26 11.55 14.83
N TYR A 34 -7.74 10.30 14.83
CA TYR A 34 -8.90 9.87 14.03
C TYR A 34 -10.02 9.24 14.86
N LEU A 35 -9.68 8.68 16.03
CA LEU A 35 -10.58 7.84 16.81
C LEU A 35 -11.85 8.56 17.22
N TYR A 36 -11.76 9.83 17.63
CA TYR A 36 -12.93 10.63 18.00
C TYR A 36 -13.94 10.71 16.84
N HIS A 37 -13.49 11.10 15.65
CA HIS A 37 -14.36 11.19 14.47
C HIS A 37 -14.99 9.84 14.13
N ILE A 38 -14.21 8.75 14.20
CA ILE A 38 -14.72 7.40 13.91
C ILE A 38 -15.78 6.95 14.93
N ILE A 39 -15.58 7.25 16.21
CA ILE A 39 -16.55 6.94 17.28
C ILE A 39 -17.86 7.70 17.03
N GLU A 40 -17.79 9.02 16.87
CA GLU A 40 -18.97 9.87 16.63
C GLU A 40 -19.77 9.40 15.41
N GLU A 41 -19.09 9.10 14.29
CA GLU A 41 -19.76 8.58 13.08
C GLU A 41 -20.36 7.18 13.28
N THR A 42 -19.72 6.35 14.10
CA THR A 42 -20.21 5.01 14.44
C THR A 42 -21.48 5.11 15.29
N GLU A 43 -21.48 5.97 16.31
CA GLU A 43 -22.63 6.22 17.19
C GLU A 43 -23.79 6.87 16.43
N ALA A 44 -23.51 7.87 15.60
CA ALA A 44 -24.50 8.55 14.78
C ALA A 44 -25.25 7.59 13.83
N LYS A 45 -24.61 6.48 13.43
CA LYS A 45 -25.21 5.43 12.58
C LYS A 45 -25.86 4.29 13.38
N GLY A 46 -25.85 4.37 14.71
CA GLY A 46 -26.38 3.33 15.60
C GLY A 46 -25.63 2.00 15.50
N LEU A 47 -24.35 2.05 15.13
CA LEU A 47 -23.50 0.87 14.95
C LEU A 47 -22.83 0.49 16.29
N PRO A 48 -22.53 -0.79 16.53
CA PRO A 48 -21.75 -1.19 17.70
C PRO A 48 -20.37 -0.51 17.71
N LEU A 49 -19.98 0.07 18.84
CA LEU A 49 -18.72 0.81 18.99
C LEU A 49 -17.48 -0.04 18.71
N GLU A 50 -17.56 -1.37 18.81
CA GLU A 50 -16.45 -2.24 18.41
C GLU A 50 -16.10 -2.12 16.92
N ILE A 51 -16.99 -1.59 16.07
CA ILE A 51 -16.69 -1.27 14.67
C ILE A 51 -15.64 -0.16 14.56
N ALA A 52 -15.58 0.76 15.52
CA ALA A 52 -14.52 1.78 15.58
C ALA A 52 -13.12 1.18 15.80
N LEU A 53 -13.03 -0.10 16.21
CA LEU A 53 -11.77 -0.82 16.37
C LEU A 53 -11.29 -1.48 15.09
N LEU A 54 -12.10 -1.53 14.02
CA LEU A 54 -11.71 -2.15 12.76
C LEU A 54 -10.40 -1.59 12.17
N PRO A 55 -10.15 -0.26 12.17
CA PRO A 55 -8.88 0.28 11.69
C PRO A 55 -7.63 -0.28 12.40
N ILE A 56 -7.76 -0.77 13.64
CA ILE A 56 -6.68 -1.47 14.34
C ILE A 56 -6.36 -2.77 13.61
N VAL A 57 -7.37 -3.59 13.32
CA VAL A 57 -7.20 -4.90 12.69
C VAL A 57 -6.83 -4.78 11.21
N GLU A 58 -7.30 -3.72 10.55
CA GLU A 58 -7.09 -3.48 9.12
C GLU A 58 -5.70 -2.90 8.81
N SER A 59 -5.32 -1.80 9.47
CA SER A 59 -4.08 -1.07 9.14
C SER A 59 -3.23 -0.69 10.34
N ASP A 60 -3.61 -1.12 11.54
CA ASP A 60 -3.08 -0.56 12.78
C ASP A 60 -3.16 0.99 12.81
N PHE A 61 -4.28 1.55 12.35
CA PHE A 61 -4.47 3.01 12.21
C PHE A 61 -3.40 3.72 11.35
N ASP A 62 -2.73 3.03 10.43
CA ASP A 62 -1.88 3.67 9.43
C ASP A 62 -2.75 4.21 8.27
N PRO A 63 -2.87 5.54 8.09
CA PRO A 63 -3.68 6.13 7.04
C PRO A 63 -3.05 5.97 5.64
N PHE A 64 -1.76 5.63 5.55
CA PHE A 64 -1.04 5.40 4.31
C PHE A 64 -0.90 3.92 3.96
N ALA A 65 -1.48 3.04 4.77
CA ALA A 65 -1.41 1.60 4.57
C ALA A 65 -1.91 1.21 3.17
N TYR A 66 -1.21 0.24 2.59
CA TYR A 66 -1.50 -0.30 1.28
C TYR A 66 -1.25 -1.81 1.29
N SER A 67 -2.27 -2.60 0.99
CA SER A 67 -2.14 -4.05 0.98
C SER A 67 -1.66 -4.57 -0.37
N HIS A 68 -1.10 -5.78 -0.37
CA HIS A 68 -0.73 -6.50 -1.59
C HIS A 68 -1.91 -6.68 -2.55
N ALA A 69 -3.15 -6.77 -2.04
CA ALA A 69 -4.34 -6.89 -2.87
C ALA A 69 -4.77 -5.55 -3.49
N GLY A 70 -4.22 -4.42 -3.01
CA GLY A 70 -4.55 -3.06 -3.43
C GLY A 70 -5.50 -2.31 -2.50
N ALA A 71 -5.81 -2.87 -1.33
CA ALA A 71 -6.58 -2.21 -0.29
C ALA A 71 -5.80 -1.00 0.24
N SER A 72 -6.47 0.09 0.64
CA SER A 72 -5.76 1.28 1.12
C SER A 72 -6.47 2.01 2.26
N GLY A 73 -5.70 2.77 3.05
CA GLY A 73 -6.18 3.64 4.12
C GLY A 73 -6.44 2.93 5.44
N LEU A 74 -7.00 3.66 6.40
CA LEU A 74 -7.38 3.16 7.71
C LEU A 74 -8.25 1.90 7.63
N TRP A 75 -9.21 1.93 6.72
CA TRP A 75 -10.25 0.91 6.57
C TRP A 75 -9.88 -0.21 5.59
N GLN A 76 -8.67 -0.18 5.02
CA GLN A 76 -8.20 -1.09 3.97
C GLN A 76 -9.27 -1.33 2.88
N ILE A 77 -9.71 -0.25 2.26
CA ILE A 77 -10.78 -0.31 1.27
C ILE A 77 -10.22 -0.79 -0.07
N MET A 78 -10.85 -1.83 -0.62
CA MET A 78 -10.53 -2.34 -1.96
C MET A 78 -10.96 -1.35 -3.06
N PRO A 79 -10.20 -1.19 -4.16
CA PRO A 79 -10.53 -0.24 -5.22
C PRO A 79 -11.95 -0.40 -5.78
N THR A 80 -12.38 -1.64 -6.03
CA THR A 80 -13.70 -1.95 -6.58
C THR A 80 -14.82 -1.61 -5.60
N THR A 81 -14.61 -1.88 -4.31
CA THR A 81 -15.57 -1.55 -3.24
C THR A 81 -15.67 -0.05 -3.09
N GLY A 82 -14.54 0.66 -2.98
CA GLY A 82 -14.52 2.12 -2.88
C GLY A 82 -15.27 2.78 -4.05
N LYS A 83 -14.98 2.35 -5.29
CA LYS A 83 -15.69 2.85 -6.47
C LYS A 83 -17.19 2.56 -6.43
N HIS A 84 -17.59 1.36 -6.00
CA HIS A 84 -19.00 0.98 -5.90
C HIS A 84 -19.77 1.88 -4.92
N PHE A 85 -19.11 2.32 -3.84
CA PHE A 85 -19.67 3.24 -2.85
C PHE A 85 -19.32 4.71 -3.11
N GLY A 86 -18.88 5.06 -4.34
CA GLY A 86 -18.71 6.45 -4.76
C GLY A 86 -17.42 7.13 -4.30
N LEU A 87 -16.44 6.41 -3.75
CA LEU A 87 -15.13 7.00 -3.45
C LEU A 87 -14.38 7.33 -4.72
N GLU A 88 -13.98 8.60 -4.83
CA GLU A 88 -13.14 9.07 -5.93
C GLU A 88 -11.70 8.56 -5.80
N SER A 89 -11.12 8.17 -6.93
CA SER A 89 -9.71 7.84 -7.04
C SER A 89 -9.18 8.48 -8.31
N THR A 90 -8.51 9.61 -8.15
CA THR A 90 -7.87 10.37 -9.21
C THR A 90 -6.35 10.36 -9.03
N TRP A 91 -5.64 10.97 -9.97
CA TRP A 91 -4.20 11.17 -9.84
C TRP A 91 -3.81 12.03 -8.62
N TRP A 92 -4.71 12.93 -8.19
CA TRP A 92 -4.52 13.86 -7.07
C TRP A 92 -4.98 13.30 -5.73
N TYR A 93 -6.01 12.46 -5.75
CA TYR A 93 -6.78 12.11 -4.57
C TYR A 93 -7.17 10.63 -4.56
N ASP A 94 -7.07 9.98 -3.41
CA ASP A 94 -7.54 8.63 -3.16
C ASP A 94 -8.48 8.64 -1.95
N GLY A 95 -9.80 8.69 -2.20
CA GLY A 95 -10.83 8.78 -1.17
C GLY A 95 -10.87 7.58 -0.23
N ARG A 96 -10.18 6.48 -0.55
CA ARG A 96 -10.02 5.33 0.35
C ARG A 96 -9.09 5.61 1.52
N ARG A 97 -8.24 6.63 1.40
CA ARG A 97 -7.36 7.08 2.49
C ARG A 97 -7.95 8.27 3.23
N ASP A 98 -8.74 9.10 2.55
CA ASP A 98 -9.39 10.26 3.17
C ASP A 98 -10.16 9.86 4.43
N ILE A 99 -9.85 10.49 5.55
CA ILE A 99 -10.34 10.06 6.86
C ILE A 99 -11.87 10.13 6.93
N VAL A 100 -12.45 11.20 6.41
CA VAL A 100 -13.90 11.44 6.49
C VAL A 100 -14.62 10.56 5.49
N ALA A 101 -14.24 10.63 4.21
CA ALA A 101 -14.92 9.88 3.16
C ALA A 101 -14.78 8.36 3.34
N ALA A 102 -13.59 7.87 3.73
CA ALA A 102 -13.38 6.44 3.97
C ALA A 102 -14.16 5.92 5.19
N THR A 103 -14.26 6.72 6.26
CA THR A 103 -15.02 6.36 7.47
C THR A 103 -16.50 6.29 7.17
N GLU A 104 -17.07 7.32 6.57
CA GLU A 104 -18.48 7.33 6.18
C GLU A 104 -18.80 6.11 5.31
N MET A 105 -17.98 5.86 4.29
CA MET A 105 -18.15 4.73 3.38
C MET A 105 -18.06 3.39 4.09
N ALA A 106 -17.02 3.17 4.91
CA ALA A 106 -16.82 1.89 5.58
C ALA A 106 -17.96 1.57 6.55
N LEU A 107 -18.47 2.57 7.27
CA LEU A 107 -19.60 2.41 8.18
C LEU A 107 -20.92 2.15 7.42
N ASN A 108 -21.15 2.84 6.30
CA ASN A 108 -22.29 2.56 5.41
C ASN A 108 -22.21 1.12 4.85
N TYR A 109 -21.01 0.67 4.48
CA TYR A 109 -20.80 -0.69 4.02
C TYR A 109 -21.07 -1.70 5.13
N MET A 110 -20.55 -1.50 6.35
CA MET A 110 -20.84 -2.35 7.50
C MET A 110 -22.33 -2.43 7.82
N GLN A 111 -23.06 -1.30 7.76
CA GLN A 111 -24.51 -1.29 7.95
C GLN A 111 -25.22 -2.13 6.87
N SER A 112 -24.79 -2.04 5.60
CA SER A 112 -25.35 -2.85 4.51
C SER A 112 -25.08 -4.35 4.69
N LEU A 113 -23.91 -4.72 5.22
CA LEU A 113 -23.55 -6.10 5.49
C LEU A 113 -24.38 -6.66 6.66
N TYR A 114 -24.60 -5.85 7.70
CA TYR A 114 -25.48 -6.25 8.80
C TYR A 114 -26.93 -6.44 8.32
N LYS A 115 -27.48 -5.50 7.53
CA LYS A 115 -28.81 -5.66 6.92
C LYS A 115 -28.94 -6.95 6.12
N ARG A 116 -27.87 -7.37 5.45
CA ARG A 116 -27.84 -8.59 4.63
C ARG A 116 -27.79 -9.88 5.45
N PHE A 117 -26.99 -9.92 6.51
CA PHE A 117 -26.73 -11.17 7.26
C PHE A 117 -27.43 -11.25 8.62
N ASN A 118 -27.98 -10.14 9.11
CA ASN A 118 -28.59 -9.98 10.43
C ASN A 118 -27.74 -10.53 11.59
N ASN A 119 -26.42 -10.49 11.44
CA ASN A 119 -25.45 -11.00 12.40
C ASN A 119 -24.11 -10.29 12.20
N TRP A 120 -23.54 -9.76 13.29
CA TRP A 120 -22.32 -8.96 13.23
C TRP A 120 -21.08 -9.80 12.89
N GLU A 121 -20.95 -11.02 13.39
CA GLU A 121 -19.83 -11.91 13.08
C GLU A 121 -19.80 -12.27 11.59
N LEU A 122 -20.97 -12.51 10.98
CA LEU A 122 -21.11 -12.74 9.54
C LEU A 122 -20.86 -11.46 8.72
N ALA A 123 -21.33 -10.30 9.19
CA ALA A 123 -21.05 -9.02 8.55
C ALA A 123 -19.54 -8.72 8.52
N LEU A 124 -18.84 -8.93 9.64
CA LEU A 124 -17.39 -8.78 9.75
C LEU A 124 -16.64 -9.77 8.85
N ALA A 125 -17.07 -11.03 8.82
CA ALA A 125 -16.51 -12.03 7.91
C ALA A 125 -16.71 -11.64 6.43
N ALA A 126 -17.85 -11.02 6.10
CA ALA A 126 -18.16 -10.54 4.77
C ALA A 126 -17.38 -9.29 4.39
N TYR A 127 -17.10 -8.40 5.35
CA TYR A 127 -16.24 -7.24 5.14
C TYR A 127 -14.84 -7.68 4.69
N ASN A 128 -14.24 -8.62 5.42
CA ASN A 128 -12.90 -9.14 5.12
C ASN A 128 -12.84 -10.00 3.83
N SER A 129 -13.81 -10.89 3.63
CA SER A 129 -13.70 -11.96 2.62
C SER A 129 -14.63 -11.81 1.41
N GLY A 130 -15.49 -10.78 1.44
CA GLY A 130 -16.53 -10.50 0.46
C GLY A 130 -17.86 -11.18 0.79
N PRO A 131 -19.00 -10.48 0.61
CA PRO A 131 -20.32 -11.00 0.98
C PRO A 131 -20.75 -12.22 0.17
N GLY A 132 -20.33 -12.32 -1.09
CA GLY A 132 -20.63 -13.49 -1.93
C GLY A 132 -19.96 -14.78 -1.44
N ARG A 133 -18.83 -14.69 -0.74
CA ARG A 133 -18.17 -15.88 -0.13
C ARG A 133 -18.96 -16.36 1.08
N VAL A 134 -19.31 -15.44 1.99
CA VAL A 134 -20.13 -15.75 3.18
C VAL A 134 -21.50 -16.30 2.78
N GLN A 135 -22.16 -15.70 1.77
CA GLN A 135 -23.42 -16.20 1.24
C GLN A 135 -23.32 -17.66 0.77
N ARG A 136 -22.26 -18.00 0.01
CA ARG A 136 -22.08 -19.38 -0.47
C ARG A 136 -21.84 -20.37 0.67
N ALA A 137 -21.07 -19.98 1.69
CA ALA A 137 -20.87 -20.80 2.88
C ALA A 137 -22.18 -21.05 3.63
N LEU A 138 -23.00 -20.01 3.82
CA LEU A 138 -24.34 -20.12 4.41
C LEU A 138 -25.21 -21.10 3.62
N GLN A 139 -25.32 -20.92 2.30
CA GLN A 139 -26.14 -21.79 1.45
C GLN A 139 -25.65 -23.24 1.45
N LYS A 140 -24.34 -23.48 1.56
CA LYS A 140 -23.76 -24.81 1.71
C LYS A 140 -24.23 -25.49 3.01
N ASN A 141 -24.26 -24.77 4.13
CA ASN A 141 -24.72 -25.33 5.41
C ASN A 141 -26.24 -25.53 5.44
N ILE A 142 -27.03 -24.59 4.90
CA ILE A 142 -28.49 -24.73 4.77
C ILE A 142 -28.85 -26.01 4.00
N LYS A 143 -28.20 -26.25 2.85
CA LYS A 143 -28.41 -27.47 2.05
C LYS A 143 -28.05 -28.77 2.79
N LYS A 144 -27.18 -28.70 3.80
CA LYS A 144 -26.77 -29.83 4.63
C LYS A 144 -27.57 -29.96 5.93
N GLY A 145 -28.52 -29.06 6.20
CA GLY A 145 -29.19 -28.99 7.50
C GLY A 145 -28.25 -28.66 8.67
N ALA A 146 -27.10 -28.04 8.39
CA ALA A 146 -26.10 -27.68 9.40
C ALA A 146 -26.32 -26.26 9.93
N ALA A 147 -25.78 -25.95 11.10
CA ALA A 147 -25.83 -24.62 11.70
C ALA A 147 -25.22 -23.54 10.78
N THR A 148 -25.83 -22.37 10.76
CA THR A 148 -25.49 -21.26 9.85
C THR A 148 -24.84 -20.07 10.56
N ASP A 149 -24.50 -20.20 11.84
CA ASP A 149 -23.75 -19.20 12.57
C ASP A 149 -22.29 -19.17 12.09
N PHE A 150 -21.62 -18.02 12.29
CA PHE A 150 -20.23 -17.82 11.85
C PHE A 150 -19.26 -18.93 12.28
N TRP A 151 -19.45 -19.51 13.47
CA TRP A 151 -18.53 -20.51 14.03
C TRP A 151 -18.68 -21.88 13.36
N SER A 152 -19.80 -22.10 12.68
CA SER A 152 -20.12 -23.34 11.96
C SER A 152 -19.84 -23.26 10.45
N LEU A 153 -19.50 -22.07 9.93
CA LEU A 153 -19.24 -21.87 8.51
C LEU A 153 -17.81 -22.25 8.11
N ASP A 154 -17.71 -22.94 6.97
CA ASP A 154 -16.45 -23.24 6.29
C ASP A 154 -15.92 -21.98 5.56
N LEU A 155 -15.22 -21.14 6.31
CA LEU A 155 -14.63 -19.88 5.85
C LEU A 155 -13.09 -19.95 5.88
N PRO A 156 -12.39 -19.14 5.06
CA PRO A 156 -10.93 -19.10 5.07
C PRO A 156 -10.36 -18.77 6.46
N LYS A 157 -9.20 -19.36 6.79
CA LYS A 157 -8.51 -19.12 8.07
C LYS A 157 -8.22 -17.63 8.33
N GLU A 158 -7.90 -16.88 7.29
CA GLU A 158 -7.68 -15.43 7.39
C GLU A 158 -8.94 -14.71 7.89
N THR A 159 -10.09 -15.04 7.31
CA THR A 159 -11.40 -14.47 7.65
C THR A 159 -11.86 -14.87 9.04
N THR A 160 -11.68 -16.14 9.42
CA THR A 160 -12.04 -16.56 10.78
C THR A 160 -11.13 -15.92 11.82
N ASN A 161 -9.83 -15.79 11.53
CA ASN A 161 -8.88 -15.08 12.37
C ASN A 161 -9.20 -13.60 12.51
N TYR A 162 -9.67 -12.95 11.45
CA TYR A 162 -10.06 -11.54 11.47
C TYR A 162 -11.13 -11.25 12.54
N VAL A 163 -12.25 -11.97 12.49
CA VAL A 163 -13.35 -11.80 13.47
C VAL A 163 -12.88 -12.11 14.89
N GLN A 164 -12.10 -13.17 15.06
CA GLN A 164 -11.57 -13.55 16.38
C GLN A 164 -10.56 -12.53 16.94
N LYS A 165 -9.77 -11.86 16.09
CA LYS A 165 -8.87 -10.76 16.51
C LYS A 165 -9.68 -9.60 17.05
N LEU A 166 -10.75 -9.21 16.37
CA LEU A 166 -11.60 -8.12 16.80
C LEU A 166 -12.30 -8.44 18.14
N ILE A 167 -12.82 -9.66 18.31
CA ILE A 167 -13.43 -10.08 19.58
C ILE A 167 -12.40 -10.04 20.72
N ALA A 168 -11.20 -10.59 20.52
CA ALA A 168 -10.15 -10.56 21.52
C ALA A 168 -9.70 -9.13 21.85
N LEU A 169 -9.58 -8.26 20.84
CA LEU A 169 -9.24 -6.85 21.02
C LEU A 169 -10.33 -6.11 21.80
N GLY A 170 -11.61 -6.32 21.46
CA GLY A 170 -12.75 -5.74 22.18
C GLY A 170 -12.81 -6.19 23.64
N GLN A 171 -12.49 -7.45 23.93
CA GLN A 171 -12.39 -7.94 25.32
C GLN A 171 -11.30 -7.19 26.11
N VAL A 172 -10.12 -7.01 25.51
CA VAL A 172 -9.01 -6.27 26.16
C VAL A 172 -9.37 -4.81 26.37
N ILE A 173 -9.95 -4.15 25.36
CA ILE A 173 -10.33 -2.73 25.48
C ILE A 173 -11.45 -2.50 26.49
N LYS A 174 -12.41 -3.44 26.57
CA LYS A 174 -13.51 -3.35 27.54
C LYS A 174 -13.03 -3.50 28.99
N ASN A 175 -12.04 -4.36 29.24
CA ASN A 175 -11.55 -4.64 30.59
C ASN A 175 -10.02 -4.74 30.64
N PRO A 176 -9.29 -3.63 30.37
CA PRO A 176 -7.83 -3.68 30.17
C PRO A 176 -7.06 -4.17 31.39
N GLU A 177 -7.56 -3.86 32.61
CA GLU A 177 -6.98 -4.30 33.87
C GLU A 177 -6.97 -5.82 34.03
N LEU A 178 -8.03 -6.52 33.61
CA LEU A 178 -8.11 -7.99 33.65
C LEU A 178 -7.01 -8.66 32.82
N TYR A 179 -6.53 -7.96 31.80
CA TYR A 179 -5.47 -8.45 30.90
C TYR A 179 -4.11 -7.83 31.21
N GLY A 180 -3.98 -7.04 32.29
CA GLY A 180 -2.73 -6.37 32.66
C GLY A 180 -2.26 -5.32 31.65
N ILE A 181 -3.19 -4.75 30.87
CA ILE A 181 -2.91 -3.72 29.88
C ILE A 181 -3.26 -2.35 30.45
N LYS A 182 -2.37 -1.37 30.22
CA LYS A 182 -2.63 0.05 30.50
C LYS A 182 -2.91 0.76 29.18
N LEU A 183 -4.15 1.17 28.95
CA LEU A 183 -4.48 1.93 27.75
C LEU A 183 -4.05 3.39 27.91
N PRO A 184 -3.25 3.95 26.99
CA PRO A 184 -2.99 5.38 26.96
C PRO A 184 -4.30 6.19 26.84
N SER A 185 -4.38 7.29 27.56
CA SER A 185 -5.54 8.19 27.49
C SER A 185 -5.58 8.91 26.14
N ILE A 186 -6.73 8.85 25.47
CA ILE A 186 -7.04 9.63 24.27
C ILE A 186 -8.17 10.59 24.64
N PRO A 187 -7.98 11.92 24.53
CA PRO A 187 -9.04 12.88 24.84
C PRO A 187 -10.28 12.65 23.96
N ASN A 188 -11.46 12.56 24.58
CA ASN A 188 -12.73 12.45 23.87
C ASN A 188 -13.20 13.82 23.37
N GLN A 189 -12.49 14.36 22.38
CA GLN A 189 -12.81 15.65 21.78
C GLN A 189 -12.39 15.66 20.30
N PRO A 190 -13.01 16.53 19.47
CA PRO A 190 -12.63 16.68 18.07
C PRO A 190 -11.13 16.96 17.93
N SER A 191 -10.46 16.19 17.07
CA SER A 191 -9.03 16.32 16.79
C SER A 191 -8.76 17.25 15.60
N PHE A 192 -9.68 17.26 14.62
CA PHE A 192 -9.59 18.08 13.41
C PHE A 192 -10.97 18.59 12.95
N GLU A 193 -10.95 19.60 12.08
CA GLU A 193 -12.11 20.13 11.36
C GLU A 193 -11.82 20.12 9.85
N SER A 194 -12.82 19.76 9.04
CA SER A 194 -12.74 19.86 7.58
C SER A 194 -12.99 21.30 7.11
N VAL A 195 -11.97 21.94 6.56
CA VAL A 195 -12.04 23.32 6.07
C VAL A 195 -12.16 23.34 4.56
N ASP A 196 -13.22 23.95 4.03
CA ASP A 196 -13.35 24.28 2.61
C ASP A 196 -12.36 25.41 2.26
N ILE A 197 -11.35 25.07 1.47
CA ILE A 197 -10.32 26.00 1.03
C ILE A 197 -10.70 26.75 -0.25
N LYS A 198 -11.84 26.46 -0.88
CA LYS A 198 -12.42 27.19 -2.03
C LYS A 198 -11.55 27.23 -3.29
N GLY A 199 -10.58 26.33 -3.41
CA GLY A 199 -9.72 26.26 -4.58
C GLY A 199 -8.40 25.54 -4.31
N GLN A 200 -7.55 25.48 -5.34
CA GLN A 200 -6.27 24.79 -5.27
C GLN A 200 -5.31 25.46 -4.28
N LEU A 201 -4.59 24.66 -3.49
CA LEU A 201 -3.60 25.14 -2.52
C LEU A 201 -2.40 24.18 -2.45
N ASP A 202 -1.19 24.74 -2.47
CA ASP A 202 0.04 23.99 -2.24
C ASP A 202 0.11 23.56 -0.76
N MET A 203 0.48 22.30 -0.51
CA MET A 203 0.50 21.72 0.83
C MET A 203 1.54 22.39 1.74
N ALA A 204 2.66 22.89 1.22
CA ALA A 204 3.62 23.67 1.99
C ALA A 204 3.11 25.05 2.36
N ARG A 205 2.26 25.65 1.51
CA ARG A 205 1.52 26.87 1.87
C ARG A 205 0.46 26.56 2.91
N ALA A 206 -0.33 25.51 2.73
CA ALA A 206 -1.34 25.10 3.70
C ALA A 206 -0.73 24.84 5.09
N ALA A 207 0.38 24.11 5.16
CA ALA A 207 1.10 23.84 6.40
C ALA A 207 1.60 25.14 7.06
N LYS A 208 2.14 26.09 6.28
CA LYS A 208 2.54 27.40 6.79
C LYS A 208 1.35 28.21 7.32
N LEU A 209 0.21 28.21 6.62
CA LEU A 209 -0.99 28.91 7.06
C LEU A 209 -1.52 28.34 8.39
N ALA A 210 -1.51 27.01 8.52
CA ALA A 210 -2.00 26.29 9.70
C ALA A 210 -0.99 26.23 10.85
N ASP A 211 0.26 26.66 10.64
CA ASP A 211 1.35 26.50 11.62
C ASP A 211 1.56 25.02 12.00
N LEU A 212 1.73 24.19 10.96
CA LEU A 212 1.94 22.75 11.03
C LEU A 212 3.19 22.34 10.26
N SER A 213 3.76 21.20 10.62
CA SER A 213 4.67 20.50 9.72
C SER A 213 3.91 19.89 8.53
N MET A 214 4.64 19.62 7.44
CA MET A 214 4.08 18.90 6.29
C MET A 214 3.59 17.51 6.66
N ASP A 215 4.32 16.82 7.54
CA ASP A 215 4.01 15.45 7.90
C ASP A 215 2.71 15.39 8.73
N GLU A 216 2.49 16.32 9.65
CA GLU A 216 1.23 16.45 10.39
C GLU A 216 0.05 16.73 9.46
N LEU A 217 0.21 17.68 8.53
CA LEU A 217 -0.85 18.03 7.60
C LEU A 217 -1.21 16.85 6.68
N TYR A 218 -0.22 16.14 6.13
CA TYR A 218 -0.47 14.97 5.30
C TYR A 218 -1.06 13.79 6.07
N LYS A 219 -0.68 13.58 7.33
CA LYS A 219 -1.28 12.52 8.17
C LYS A 219 -2.79 12.72 8.35
N LEU A 220 -3.24 13.97 8.50
CA LEU A 220 -4.67 14.31 8.53
C LEU A 220 -5.33 14.30 7.15
N ASN A 221 -4.55 14.48 6.08
CA ASN A 221 -5.03 14.53 4.70
C ASN A 221 -4.39 13.44 3.80
N PRO A 222 -4.44 12.16 4.20
CA PRO A 222 -3.72 11.07 3.52
C PRO A 222 -4.32 10.70 2.16
N GLY A 223 -5.53 11.16 1.87
CA GLY A 223 -6.17 11.09 0.56
C GLY A 223 -5.41 11.89 -0.50
N LEU A 224 -4.68 12.93 -0.12
CA LEU A 224 -3.91 13.75 -1.06
C LEU A 224 -2.62 13.03 -1.47
N ASN A 225 -2.53 12.66 -2.75
CA ASN A 225 -1.39 11.95 -3.30
C ASN A 225 -0.19 12.87 -3.58
N ARG A 226 -0.38 14.20 -3.59
CA ARG A 226 0.47 15.16 -4.31
C ARG A 226 0.80 16.39 -3.47
N TRP A 227 1.70 17.22 -4.00
CA TRP A 227 2.20 18.43 -3.35
C TRP A 227 1.17 19.56 -3.22
N SER A 228 0.02 19.43 -3.89
CA SER A 228 -1.12 20.36 -3.82
C SER A 228 -2.44 19.62 -3.84
N THR A 229 -3.50 20.31 -3.42
CA THR A 229 -4.88 19.85 -3.60
C THR A 229 -5.25 19.76 -5.09
N PRO A 230 -6.29 18.97 -5.46
CA PRO A 230 -6.70 18.84 -6.85
C PRO A 230 -7.15 20.18 -7.45
N PRO A 231 -6.90 20.44 -8.75
CA PRO A 231 -7.31 21.70 -9.39
C PRO A 231 -8.84 21.85 -9.50
N LYS A 232 -9.58 20.74 -9.63
CA LYS A 232 -11.05 20.71 -9.81
C LYS A 232 -11.83 20.29 -8.56
N GLY A 233 -11.14 20.20 -7.42
CA GLY A 233 -11.72 19.70 -6.16
C GLY A 233 -11.60 18.18 -6.00
N PRO A 234 -12.03 17.64 -4.85
CA PRO A 234 -12.57 18.36 -3.70
C PRO A 234 -11.56 19.32 -3.06
N TYR A 235 -12.07 20.42 -2.49
CA TYR A 235 -11.26 21.51 -1.90
C TYR A 235 -11.33 21.51 -0.38
N TYR A 236 -11.22 20.35 0.26
CA TYR A 236 -11.25 20.25 1.72
C TYR A 236 -9.86 19.90 2.26
N LEU A 237 -9.54 20.45 3.43
CA LEU A 237 -8.41 20.03 4.24
C LEU A 237 -8.85 19.81 5.70
N ALA A 238 -8.51 18.66 6.25
CA ALA A 238 -8.58 18.40 7.69
C ALA A 238 -7.46 19.16 8.40
N ILE A 239 -7.83 20.08 9.29
CA ILE A 239 -6.92 20.92 10.07
C ILE A 239 -7.18 20.68 11.56
N PRO A 240 -6.16 20.56 12.43
CA PRO A 240 -6.37 20.42 13.86
C PRO A 240 -7.27 21.54 14.41
N VAL A 241 -8.22 21.19 15.27
CA VAL A 241 -9.22 22.15 15.77
C VAL A 241 -8.60 23.41 16.40
N ASN A 242 -7.47 23.27 17.11
CA ASN A 242 -6.75 24.37 17.72
C ASN A 242 -6.00 25.27 16.70
N LYS A 243 -5.88 24.84 15.44
CA LYS A 243 -5.27 25.59 14.33
C LYS A 243 -6.29 26.08 13.29
N THR A 244 -7.55 25.64 13.36
CA THR A 244 -8.54 25.96 12.32
C THR A 244 -8.80 27.45 12.17
N GLN A 245 -8.95 28.18 13.29
CA GLN A 245 -9.26 29.62 13.22
C GLN A 245 -8.12 30.44 12.61
N ILE A 246 -6.88 30.15 12.99
CA ILE A 246 -5.71 30.83 12.42
C ILE A 246 -5.51 30.46 10.95
N PHE A 247 -5.78 29.20 10.57
CA PHE A 247 -5.74 28.75 9.18
C PHE A 247 -6.79 29.49 8.33
N LYS A 248 -8.06 29.52 8.75
CA LYS A 248 -9.15 30.21 8.04
C LYS A 248 -8.85 31.69 7.84
N ARG A 249 -8.39 32.40 8.89
CA ARG A 249 -8.00 33.81 8.80
C ARG A 249 -6.90 34.03 7.77
N ARG A 250 -5.75 33.35 7.91
CA ARG A 250 -4.62 33.51 7.00
C ARG A 250 -4.93 33.06 5.56
N LEU A 251 -5.80 32.06 5.39
CA LEU A 251 -6.26 31.62 4.07
C LEU A 251 -7.12 32.69 3.39
N SER A 252 -7.95 33.42 4.15
CA SER A 252 -8.75 34.53 3.63
C SER A 252 -7.89 35.72 3.18
N GLU A 253 -6.75 35.92 3.84
CA GLU A 253 -5.75 36.94 3.51
C GLU A 253 -4.86 36.53 2.33
N LEU A 254 -4.87 35.26 1.90
CA LEU A 254 -4.04 34.75 0.81
C LEU A 254 -4.80 34.81 -0.54
N PRO A 255 -4.41 35.70 -1.47
CA PRO A 255 -5.03 35.78 -2.79
C PRO A 255 -4.91 34.46 -3.55
N SER A 256 -5.92 34.15 -4.37
CA SER A 256 -6.01 32.86 -5.10
C SER A 256 -4.82 32.63 -6.04
N ASP A 257 -4.31 33.67 -6.71
CA ASP A 257 -3.13 33.63 -7.57
C ASP A 257 -1.83 33.31 -6.80
N LYS A 258 -1.82 33.55 -5.47
CA LYS A 258 -0.73 33.25 -4.56
C LYS A 258 -0.87 31.90 -3.86
N ARG A 259 -1.84 31.04 -4.23
CA ARG A 259 -2.02 29.71 -3.61
C ARG A 259 -1.19 28.62 -4.25
N ILE A 260 -0.90 28.73 -5.55
CA ILE A 260 0.06 27.86 -6.28
C ILE A 260 1.23 28.70 -6.81
N GLN A 261 2.43 28.12 -6.91
CA GLN A 261 3.56 28.80 -7.54
C GLN A 261 3.53 28.54 -9.03
N TRP A 262 3.69 29.60 -9.82
CA TRP A 262 3.62 29.54 -11.28
C TRP A 262 4.95 29.94 -11.90
N GLN A 263 5.36 29.23 -12.95
CA GLN A 263 6.48 29.57 -13.81
C GLN A 263 5.91 29.92 -15.20
N ARG A 264 6.13 31.14 -15.68
CA ARG A 264 5.85 31.47 -17.09
C ARG A 264 6.86 30.77 -17.98
N TYR A 265 6.38 30.13 -19.04
CA TYR A 265 7.21 29.42 -20.00
C TYR A 265 6.67 29.60 -21.42
N THR A 266 7.54 29.95 -22.36
CA THR A 266 7.19 30.02 -23.78
C THR A 266 7.57 28.71 -24.45
N VAL A 267 6.59 28.05 -25.07
CA VAL A 267 6.76 26.76 -25.76
C VAL A 267 7.82 26.88 -26.86
N LYS A 268 8.77 25.94 -26.86
CA LYS A 268 9.87 25.85 -27.83
C LYS A 268 9.71 24.65 -28.75
N SER A 269 10.45 24.66 -29.85
CA SER A 269 10.50 23.52 -30.77
C SER A 269 10.87 22.22 -30.02
N GLY A 270 10.09 21.17 -30.22
CA GLY A 270 10.26 19.86 -29.58
C GLY A 270 9.65 19.71 -28.18
N ASP A 271 9.01 20.75 -27.64
CA ASP A 271 8.27 20.65 -26.38
C ASP A 271 6.97 19.85 -26.53
N ASN A 272 6.57 19.23 -25.43
CA ASN A 272 5.23 18.68 -25.23
C ASN A 272 4.91 18.70 -23.73
N LEU A 273 3.62 18.62 -23.38
CA LEU A 273 3.20 18.73 -21.97
C LEU A 273 3.85 17.68 -21.07
N ASN A 274 4.16 16.48 -21.58
CA ASN A 274 4.89 15.45 -20.83
C ASN A 274 6.31 15.89 -20.46
N LYS A 275 7.07 16.43 -21.43
CA LYS A 275 8.42 16.96 -21.21
C LYS A 275 8.40 18.15 -20.25
N LEU A 276 7.44 19.06 -20.43
CA LEU A 276 7.28 20.23 -19.57
C LEU A 276 6.90 19.84 -18.14
N ALA A 277 5.93 18.94 -17.96
CA ALA A 277 5.56 18.39 -16.66
C ALA A 277 6.76 17.82 -15.92
N LYS A 278 7.56 16.97 -16.58
CA LYS A 278 8.79 16.41 -16.00
C LYS A 278 9.82 17.49 -15.66
N LYS A 279 10.08 18.42 -16.59
CA LYS A 279 11.08 19.49 -16.43
C LYS A 279 10.79 20.40 -15.25
N PHE A 280 9.52 20.72 -15.02
CA PHE A 280 9.10 21.66 -13.98
C PHE A 280 8.57 20.99 -12.71
N ASN A 281 8.72 19.67 -12.57
CA ASN A 281 8.10 18.89 -11.50
C ASN A 281 6.58 19.17 -11.36
N SER A 282 5.94 19.39 -12.51
CA SER A 282 4.51 19.65 -12.67
C SER A 282 3.80 18.43 -13.24
N GLN A 283 2.58 18.61 -13.71
CA GLN A 283 1.75 17.57 -14.33
C GLN A 283 0.98 18.11 -15.51
N ILE A 284 0.69 17.22 -16.47
CA ILE A 284 -0.11 17.55 -17.64
C ILE A 284 -1.46 18.14 -17.21
N ASP A 285 -2.17 17.49 -16.29
CA ASP A 285 -3.49 17.96 -15.85
C ASP A 285 -3.44 19.33 -15.19
N LEU A 286 -2.38 19.64 -14.42
CA LEU A 286 -2.25 20.99 -13.85
C LEU A 286 -1.89 22.02 -14.91
N ILE A 287 -0.96 21.70 -15.81
CA ILE A 287 -0.58 22.63 -16.88
C ILE A 287 -1.81 22.90 -17.76
N SER A 288 -2.60 21.88 -18.07
CA SER A 288 -3.81 22.01 -18.87
C SER A 288 -4.86 22.84 -18.16
N ALA A 289 -5.16 22.54 -16.88
CA ALA A 289 -6.12 23.30 -16.09
C ALA A 289 -5.70 24.77 -15.89
N ALA A 290 -4.42 25.02 -15.67
CA ALA A 290 -3.89 26.37 -15.47
C ALA A 290 -3.92 27.27 -16.70
N ASN A 291 -3.88 26.66 -17.88
CA ASN A 291 -3.82 27.35 -19.16
C ASN A 291 -5.11 27.19 -19.96
N ASN A 292 -6.18 26.66 -19.33
CA ASN A 292 -7.46 26.36 -19.98
C ASN A 292 -7.28 25.61 -21.31
N LEU A 293 -6.42 24.59 -21.32
CA LEU A 293 -6.17 23.78 -22.52
C LEU A 293 -7.23 22.69 -22.65
N ASP A 294 -7.89 22.65 -23.81
CA ASP A 294 -8.88 21.62 -24.15
C ASP A 294 -8.23 20.31 -24.66
N SER A 295 -6.93 20.36 -25.00
CA SER A 295 -6.16 19.20 -25.44
C SER A 295 -4.70 19.28 -24.98
N ASN A 296 -3.95 18.20 -25.16
CA ASN A 296 -2.52 18.17 -24.85
C ASN A 296 -1.63 18.83 -25.92
N ILE A 297 -2.24 19.49 -26.91
CA ILE A 297 -1.54 20.17 -28.01
C ILE A 297 -1.09 21.55 -27.51
N ILE A 298 0.19 21.85 -27.73
CA ILE A 298 0.80 23.15 -27.46
C ILE A 298 1.54 23.63 -28.70
N VAL A 299 1.52 24.93 -28.95
CA VAL A 299 2.08 25.54 -30.16
C VAL A 299 3.36 26.30 -29.81
N ILE A 300 4.36 26.24 -30.69
CA ILE A 300 5.61 27.00 -30.52
C ILE A 300 5.29 28.50 -30.34
N GLY A 301 5.91 29.14 -29.36
CA GLY A 301 5.66 30.55 -29.02
C GLY A 301 4.49 30.77 -28.05
N GLN A 302 3.65 29.75 -27.79
CA GLN A 302 2.55 29.85 -26.84
C GLN A 302 3.08 30.09 -25.42
N PRO A 303 2.60 31.11 -24.69
CA PRO A 303 2.89 31.28 -23.28
C PRO A 303 2.09 30.29 -22.44
N LEU A 304 2.75 29.63 -21.49
CA LEU A 304 2.15 28.73 -20.52
C LEU A 304 2.51 29.15 -19.09
N LEU A 305 1.52 29.07 -18.20
CA LEU A 305 1.67 29.06 -16.76
C LEU A 305 1.89 27.63 -16.30
N ILE A 306 3.09 27.32 -15.86
CA ILE A 306 3.45 26.00 -15.38
C ILE A 306 3.42 26.00 -13.84
N PRO A 307 2.46 25.31 -13.21
CA PRO A 307 2.40 25.21 -11.77
C PRO A 307 3.55 24.34 -11.27
N LYS A 308 4.23 24.77 -10.21
CA LYS A 308 5.32 24.03 -9.57
C LYS A 308 5.14 23.98 -8.05
N PRO A 309 5.69 22.96 -7.38
CA PRO A 309 5.68 22.91 -5.92
C PRO A 309 6.41 24.11 -5.31
N ALA A 310 5.93 24.60 -4.17
CA ALA A 310 6.55 25.70 -3.44
C ALA A 310 7.89 25.35 -2.78
N LYS A 311 8.15 24.05 -2.56
CA LYS A 311 9.39 23.49 -2.01
C LYS A 311 10.00 22.44 -2.95
N ASN A 312 11.15 21.88 -2.61
CA ASN A 312 11.72 20.81 -3.40
C ASN A 312 10.92 19.51 -3.25
N ALA A 313 10.97 18.62 -4.25
CA ALA A 313 10.18 17.38 -4.24
C ALA A 313 10.45 16.49 -3.00
N GLY A 314 11.68 16.50 -2.46
CA GLY A 314 12.07 15.75 -1.27
C GLY A 314 11.45 16.27 0.04
N ASP A 315 10.96 17.51 0.06
CA ASP A 315 10.30 18.09 1.23
C ASP A 315 8.86 17.56 1.39
N TYR A 316 8.25 17.07 0.31
CA TYR A 316 6.90 16.49 0.29
C TYR A 316 6.91 14.98 0.52
N LYS A 317 7.49 14.55 1.65
CA LYS A 317 7.83 13.15 1.97
C LYS A 317 6.66 12.16 1.89
N LEU A 318 5.44 12.60 2.20
CA LEU A 318 4.25 11.74 2.26
C LEU A 318 3.44 11.69 0.94
N THR A 319 3.90 12.39 -0.11
CA THR A 319 3.34 12.20 -1.46
C THR A 319 3.54 10.77 -1.96
N ILE A 320 2.68 10.32 -2.86
CA ILE A 320 2.70 8.94 -3.35
C ILE A 320 4.05 8.56 -3.99
N ASN A 321 4.61 9.44 -4.82
CA ASN A 321 5.90 9.19 -5.47
C ASN A 321 7.04 9.10 -4.45
N GLN A 322 7.06 9.98 -3.44
CA GLN A 322 8.10 9.91 -2.41
C GLN A 322 7.96 8.65 -1.56
N ARG A 323 6.74 8.28 -1.15
CA ARG A 323 6.48 7.03 -0.43
C ARG A 323 6.90 5.79 -1.23
N GLU A 324 6.60 5.76 -2.53
CA GLU A 324 7.05 4.70 -3.43
C GLU A 324 8.58 4.64 -3.51
N LEU A 325 9.26 5.78 -3.67
CA LEU A 325 10.72 5.86 -3.67
C LEU A 325 11.32 5.37 -2.35
N PHE A 326 10.76 5.78 -1.21
CA PHE A 326 11.19 5.30 0.10
C PHE A 326 11.07 3.78 0.22
N GLN A 327 9.96 3.20 -0.24
CA GLN A 327 9.76 1.74 -0.24
C GLN A 327 10.74 1.02 -1.17
N GLN A 328 10.90 1.54 -2.39
CA GLN A 328 11.79 0.98 -3.39
C GLN A 328 13.27 1.05 -2.96
N ASN A 329 13.65 2.05 -2.17
CA ASN A 329 15.02 2.23 -1.69
C ASN A 329 15.34 1.50 -0.39
N ARG A 330 14.40 0.76 0.20
CA ARG A 330 14.65 -0.08 1.38
C ARG A 330 15.66 -1.17 1.07
N THR A 331 16.74 -1.26 1.81
CA THR A 331 17.69 -2.37 1.69
C THR A 331 17.05 -3.67 2.18
N ILE A 332 17.22 -4.75 1.41
CA ILE A 332 16.80 -6.09 1.82
C ILE A 332 18.06 -6.90 2.06
N SER A 333 18.29 -7.29 3.31
CA SER A 333 19.44 -8.10 3.69
C SER A 333 19.52 -9.37 2.85
N GLY A 334 20.73 -9.69 2.37
CA GLY A 334 20.98 -10.85 1.50
C GLY A 334 20.44 -10.73 0.07
N ARG A 335 19.98 -9.55 -0.36
CA ARG A 335 19.51 -9.31 -1.73
C ARG A 335 20.14 -8.08 -2.37
N GLN A 336 20.40 -8.19 -3.67
CA GLN A 336 20.84 -7.09 -4.52
C GLN A 336 19.66 -6.49 -5.27
N LYS A 337 19.59 -5.15 -5.28
CA LYS A 337 18.58 -4.38 -6.00
C LYS A 337 18.96 -4.23 -7.47
N TYR A 338 18.01 -4.49 -8.36
CA TYR A 338 18.04 -4.14 -9.78
C TYR A 338 16.88 -3.22 -10.11
N THR A 339 17.14 -2.19 -10.90
CA THR A 339 16.08 -1.35 -11.47
C THR A 339 15.71 -1.89 -12.86
N TYR A 340 14.47 -2.36 -13.00
CA TYR A 340 13.92 -2.85 -14.25
C TYR A 340 13.01 -1.81 -14.89
N LEU A 341 13.18 -1.55 -16.19
CA LEU A 341 12.29 -0.69 -16.96
C LEU A 341 11.26 -1.56 -17.70
N VAL A 342 9.97 -1.38 -17.38
CA VAL A 342 8.87 -2.13 -17.99
C VAL A 342 8.82 -1.88 -19.50
N LYS A 343 8.81 -2.96 -20.27
CA LYS A 343 8.75 -2.96 -21.73
C LYS A 343 7.34 -3.27 -22.24
N PRO A 344 7.02 -2.94 -23.50
CA PRO A 344 5.77 -3.40 -24.11
C PRO A 344 5.61 -4.92 -24.00
N GLY A 345 4.45 -5.36 -23.49
CA GLY A 345 4.14 -6.78 -23.28
C GLY A 345 4.62 -7.37 -21.95
N ASP A 346 5.30 -6.60 -21.10
CA ASP A 346 5.69 -7.09 -19.77
C ASP A 346 4.48 -7.26 -18.83
N SER A 347 4.60 -8.25 -17.95
CA SER A 347 3.68 -8.51 -16.84
C SER A 347 4.47 -8.80 -15.58
N PHE A 348 3.81 -8.74 -14.42
CA PHE A 348 4.43 -9.21 -13.18
C PHE A 348 4.96 -10.63 -13.31
N TRP A 349 4.25 -11.51 -14.02
CA TRP A 349 4.68 -12.89 -14.27
C TRP A 349 5.95 -12.97 -15.12
N SER A 350 6.02 -12.24 -16.25
CA SER A 350 7.19 -12.31 -17.13
C SER A 350 8.45 -11.80 -16.43
N ILE A 351 8.32 -10.71 -15.65
CA ILE A 351 9.42 -10.12 -14.90
C ILE A 351 9.82 -11.00 -13.71
N SER A 352 8.85 -11.49 -12.94
CA SER A 352 9.05 -12.44 -11.83
C SER A 352 9.82 -13.67 -12.29
N LYS A 353 9.41 -14.27 -13.41
CA LYS A 353 10.06 -15.42 -14.02
C LYS A 353 11.49 -15.10 -14.48
N LYS A 354 11.69 -13.94 -15.11
CA LYS A 354 13.02 -13.50 -15.58
C LYS A 354 14.03 -13.39 -14.43
N TYR A 355 13.60 -12.89 -13.28
CA TYR A 355 14.46 -12.63 -12.13
C TYR A 355 14.40 -13.71 -11.05
N ASN A 356 13.65 -14.79 -11.28
CA ASN A 356 13.42 -15.87 -10.32
C ASN A 356 12.96 -15.36 -8.93
N VAL A 357 11.99 -14.45 -8.92
CA VAL A 357 11.38 -13.89 -7.71
C VAL A 357 9.89 -14.16 -7.70
N ASP A 358 9.26 -14.23 -6.54
CA ASP A 358 7.82 -14.41 -6.46
C ASP A 358 7.05 -13.16 -6.91
N ILE A 359 5.88 -13.34 -7.56
CA ILE A 359 5.04 -12.23 -8.05
C ILE A 359 4.61 -11.32 -6.90
N SER A 360 4.22 -11.89 -5.76
CA SER A 360 3.80 -11.10 -4.60
C SER A 360 4.97 -10.31 -4.00
N GLN A 361 6.19 -10.87 -4.04
CA GLN A 361 7.39 -10.16 -3.63
C GLN A 361 7.70 -8.98 -4.56
N LEU A 362 7.67 -9.20 -5.88
CA LEU A 362 7.89 -8.16 -6.87
C LEU A 362 6.85 -7.02 -6.76
N ALA A 363 5.58 -7.39 -6.62
CA ALA A 363 4.49 -6.45 -6.39
C ALA A 363 4.70 -5.63 -5.10
N ARG A 364 5.07 -6.30 -4.00
CA ARG A 364 5.33 -5.68 -2.69
C ARG A 364 6.46 -4.66 -2.73
N TRP A 365 7.60 -4.97 -3.35
CA TRP A 365 8.75 -4.04 -3.41
C TRP A 365 8.44 -2.75 -4.16
N ASN A 366 7.42 -2.78 -5.01
CA ASN A 366 7.03 -1.66 -5.84
C ASN A 366 5.75 -0.98 -5.37
N ASN A 367 5.13 -1.46 -4.29
CA ASN A 367 3.86 -0.95 -3.76
C ASN A 367 2.73 -0.99 -4.80
N ILE A 368 2.69 -2.02 -5.64
CA ILE A 368 1.69 -2.21 -6.70
C ILE A 368 0.94 -3.50 -6.43
N SER A 369 -0.38 -3.53 -6.68
CA SER A 369 -1.13 -4.78 -6.62
C SER A 369 -0.74 -5.68 -7.80
N PRO A 370 -0.54 -7.00 -7.62
CA PRO A 370 -0.18 -7.90 -8.71
C PRO A 370 -1.27 -8.00 -9.79
N LYS A 371 -2.48 -7.50 -9.51
CA LYS A 371 -3.58 -7.39 -10.47
C LYS A 371 -3.54 -6.11 -11.32
N ASN A 372 -2.72 -5.13 -10.94
CA ASN A 372 -2.60 -3.90 -11.69
C ASN A 372 -1.78 -4.14 -12.96
N LEU A 373 -2.17 -3.45 -14.03
CA LEU A 373 -1.40 -3.41 -15.27
C LEU A 373 -0.12 -2.59 -15.03
N LEU A 374 1.00 -3.09 -15.56
CA LEU A 374 2.26 -2.36 -15.57
C LEU A 374 2.25 -1.33 -16.69
N VAL A 375 2.79 -0.13 -16.41
CA VAL A 375 2.87 0.95 -17.39
C VAL A 375 4.23 0.88 -18.10
N ILE A 376 4.24 1.04 -19.43
CA ILE A 376 5.49 1.05 -20.22
C ILE A 376 6.41 2.16 -19.69
N ASN A 377 7.71 1.87 -19.58
CA ASN A 377 8.74 2.71 -18.98
C ASN A 377 8.57 3.00 -17.48
N GLN A 378 7.68 2.30 -16.78
CA GLN A 378 7.67 2.27 -15.33
C GLN A 378 8.94 1.61 -14.82
N GLN A 379 9.58 2.21 -13.83
CA GLN A 379 10.72 1.60 -13.14
C GLN A 379 10.22 0.72 -11.99
N LEU A 380 10.71 -0.51 -11.94
CA LEU A 380 10.45 -1.46 -10.86
C LEU A 380 11.76 -1.82 -10.17
N SER A 381 11.73 -1.83 -8.85
CA SER A 381 12.77 -2.41 -8.01
C SER A 381 12.58 -3.92 -7.92
N VAL A 382 13.60 -4.67 -8.32
CA VAL A 382 13.64 -6.13 -8.26
C VAL A 382 14.78 -6.55 -7.33
N TRP A 383 14.45 -7.29 -6.27
CA TRP A 383 15.43 -7.75 -5.29
C TRP A 383 15.74 -9.22 -5.48
N VAL A 384 16.89 -9.50 -6.09
CA VAL A 384 17.38 -10.85 -6.36
C VAL A 384 18.31 -11.26 -5.22
N GLN A 385 18.35 -12.55 -4.88
CA GLN A 385 19.33 -13.05 -3.92
C GLN A 385 20.74 -12.62 -4.35
N SER A 386 21.47 -12.01 -3.43
CA SER A 386 22.86 -11.68 -3.68
C SER A 386 23.61 -12.99 -3.96
N PRO A 387 24.46 -13.06 -5.00
CA PRO A 387 25.38 -14.18 -5.14
C PRO A 387 26.13 -14.34 -3.82
N ASN A 388 26.10 -15.54 -3.23
CA ASN A 388 26.85 -15.83 -2.02
C ASN A 388 28.34 -15.62 -2.35
N ASN A 389 28.93 -14.51 -1.88
CA ASN A 389 30.36 -14.20 -2.07
C ASN A 389 31.31 -15.11 -1.27
N ASN A 390 30.78 -16.17 -0.63
CA ASN A 390 31.58 -17.19 0.07
C ASN A 390 31.88 -18.42 -0.80
N LYS A 391 31.54 -18.42 -2.10
CA LYS A 391 31.98 -19.50 -3.00
C LYS A 391 33.46 -19.33 -3.33
N VAL A 392 34.33 -20.17 -2.76
CA VAL A 392 35.71 -20.28 -3.23
C VAL A 392 35.67 -21.18 -4.45
N VAL A 393 35.59 -20.58 -5.64
CA VAL A 393 35.44 -21.32 -6.89
C VAL A 393 36.81 -21.68 -7.44
N ARG A 394 37.09 -22.98 -7.64
CA ARG A 394 38.28 -23.47 -8.34
C ARG A 394 37.94 -23.94 -9.74
N LYS A 395 38.80 -23.58 -10.70
CA LYS A 395 38.74 -24.08 -12.07
C LYS A 395 39.29 -25.50 -12.14
N VAL A 396 38.47 -26.46 -12.53
CA VAL A 396 38.81 -27.88 -12.70
C VAL A 396 38.67 -28.26 -14.18
N ARG A 397 39.66 -28.97 -14.73
CA ARG A 397 39.54 -29.60 -16.05
C ARG A 397 39.09 -31.05 -15.89
N TYR A 398 37.88 -31.36 -16.31
CA TYR A 398 37.30 -32.70 -16.25
C TYR A 398 37.39 -33.38 -17.63
N LYS A 399 37.88 -34.62 -17.66
CA LYS A 399 37.87 -35.45 -18.88
C LYS A 399 36.65 -36.37 -18.82
N VAL A 400 35.72 -36.20 -19.75
CA VAL A 400 34.50 -36.99 -19.88
C VAL A 400 34.86 -38.47 -20.04
N ARG A 401 34.21 -39.35 -19.27
CA ARG A 401 34.42 -40.80 -19.29
C ARG A 401 33.31 -41.51 -20.06
N SER A 402 33.55 -42.77 -20.44
CA SER A 402 32.49 -43.59 -21.01
C SER A 402 31.34 -43.74 -20.01
N GLY A 403 30.12 -43.40 -20.42
CA GLY A 403 28.93 -43.38 -19.57
C GLY A 403 28.61 -42.02 -18.89
N ASP A 404 29.47 -41.01 -19.02
CA ASP A 404 29.16 -39.68 -18.48
C ASP A 404 28.09 -38.95 -19.30
N SER A 405 27.24 -38.20 -18.61
CA SER A 405 26.33 -37.22 -19.19
C SER A 405 26.54 -35.85 -18.54
N LEU A 406 26.08 -34.77 -19.18
CA LEU A 406 26.15 -33.43 -18.58
C LEU A 406 25.41 -33.37 -17.23
N SER A 407 24.34 -34.16 -17.05
CA SER A 407 23.62 -34.23 -15.77
C SER A 407 24.45 -34.95 -14.70
N LEU A 408 25.06 -36.10 -15.01
CA LEU A 408 25.90 -36.83 -14.06
C LEU A 408 27.13 -36.03 -13.63
N ILE A 409 27.71 -35.27 -14.55
CA ILE A 409 28.83 -34.35 -14.25
C ILE A 409 28.34 -33.17 -13.41
N ALA A 410 27.20 -32.56 -13.76
CA ALA A 410 26.59 -31.48 -13.01
C ALA A 410 26.32 -31.87 -11.54
N ASP A 411 25.72 -33.04 -11.34
CA ASP A 411 25.40 -33.57 -10.01
C ASP A 411 26.69 -33.86 -9.22
N LYS A 412 27.66 -34.51 -9.85
CA LYS A 412 28.95 -34.86 -9.23
C LYS A 412 29.72 -33.64 -8.72
N PHE A 413 29.63 -32.51 -9.42
CA PHE A 413 30.35 -31.29 -9.05
C PHE A 413 29.45 -30.22 -8.42
N ASN A 414 28.17 -30.54 -8.17
CA ASN A 414 27.16 -29.64 -7.64
C ASN A 414 27.09 -28.29 -8.38
N ILE A 415 27.05 -28.36 -9.72
CA ILE A 415 26.98 -27.23 -10.65
C ILE A 415 25.81 -27.42 -11.62
N GLY A 416 25.28 -26.34 -12.19
CA GLY A 416 24.19 -26.41 -13.16
C GLY A 416 24.63 -26.88 -14.55
N ILE A 417 23.79 -27.65 -15.23
CA ILE A 417 24.04 -28.09 -16.62
C ILE A 417 24.26 -26.90 -17.57
N ASN A 418 23.49 -25.82 -17.40
CA ASN A 418 23.64 -24.63 -18.23
C ASN A 418 24.98 -23.93 -17.97
N GLU A 419 25.46 -23.91 -16.73
CA GLU A 419 26.77 -23.35 -16.40
C GLU A 419 27.90 -24.14 -17.10
N ILE A 420 27.83 -25.48 -17.10
CA ILE A 420 28.79 -26.32 -17.85
C ILE A 420 28.77 -25.98 -19.34
N LYS A 421 27.58 -25.80 -19.93
CA LYS A 421 27.45 -25.47 -21.35
C LYS A 421 28.03 -24.10 -21.67
N ASP A 422 27.74 -23.11 -20.84
CA ASP A 422 28.18 -21.73 -21.03
C ASP A 422 29.71 -21.63 -20.93
N TRP A 423 30.33 -22.29 -19.95
CA TRP A 423 31.79 -22.26 -19.77
C TRP A 423 32.56 -22.98 -20.87
N ASN A 424 31.92 -23.94 -21.55
CA ASN A 424 32.54 -24.78 -22.57
C ASN A 424 32.02 -24.49 -23.98
N ILE A 425 31.17 -23.46 -24.13
CA ILE A 425 30.57 -23.04 -25.41
C ILE A 425 29.96 -24.25 -26.14
N LEU A 426 29.19 -25.06 -25.40
CA LEU A 426 28.58 -26.27 -25.93
C LEU A 426 27.25 -25.94 -26.60
N ASN A 427 27.24 -25.97 -27.92
CA ASN A 427 26.03 -25.72 -28.71
C ASN A 427 25.16 -26.99 -28.89
N ASN A 428 25.70 -28.16 -28.57
CA ASN A 428 25.05 -29.46 -28.79
C ASN A 428 24.63 -30.13 -27.46
N LYS A 429 23.63 -31.02 -27.53
CA LYS A 429 23.09 -31.74 -26.36
C LYS A 429 24.03 -32.83 -25.81
N TYR A 430 25.06 -33.20 -26.55
CA TYR A 430 25.88 -34.39 -26.29
C TYR A 430 27.34 -34.05 -25.99
N ILE A 431 27.96 -34.83 -25.11
CA ILE A 431 29.39 -34.83 -24.80
C ILE A 431 29.98 -36.19 -25.17
N HIS A 432 31.26 -36.25 -25.51
CA HIS A 432 31.92 -37.48 -25.95
C HIS A 432 32.99 -37.93 -24.95
N PRO A 433 33.17 -39.25 -24.75
CA PRO A 433 34.29 -39.77 -23.95
C PRO A 433 35.62 -39.20 -24.44
N GLY A 434 36.44 -38.73 -23.50
CA GLY A 434 37.72 -38.07 -23.76
C GLY A 434 37.66 -36.56 -23.92
N GLN A 435 36.47 -35.96 -24.12
CA GLN A 435 36.27 -34.52 -24.19
C GLN A 435 36.69 -33.85 -22.87
N LYS A 436 37.38 -32.70 -22.95
CA LYS A 436 37.77 -31.93 -21.77
C LYS A 436 36.78 -30.80 -21.54
N LEU A 437 36.17 -30.79 -20.36
CA LEU A 437 35.30 -29.72 -19.89
C LEU A 437 36.00 -28.90 -18.81
N THR A 438 35.85 -27.59 -18.90
CA THR A 438 36.19 -26.63 -17.86
C THR A 438 35.01 -26.50 -16.93
N LEU A 439 35.21 -26.83 -15.66
CA LEU A 439 34.22 -26.72 -14.60
C LEU A 439 34.71 -25.71 -13.57
N PHE A 440 33.81 -24.93 -13.00
CA PHE A 440 34.10 -24.02 -11.90
C PHE A 440 33.36 -24.53 -10.66
N VAL A 441 34.10 -25.18 -9.77
CA VAL A 441 33.56 -25.94 -8.64
C VAL A 441 33.78 -25.17 -7.35
N ASP A 442 32.76 -25.09 -6.50
CA ASP A 442 32.86 -24.48 -5.18
C ASP A 442 33.53 -25.45 -4.19
N VAL A 443 34.75 -25.12 -3.75
CA VAL A 443 35.51 -25.99 -2.84
C VAL A 443 35.12 -25.85 -1.37
N ALA A 444 34.22 -24.92 -1.02
CA ALA A 444 33.71 -24.79 0.34
C ALA A 444 32.76 -25.94 0.75
N ARG A 445 32.32 -26.78 -0.19
CA ARG A 445 31.40 -27.91 0.02
C ARG A 445 31.99 -29.29 -0.32
N ALA A 446 33.30 -29.37 -0.56
CA ALA A 446 33.96 -30.63 -0.95
C ALA A 446 34.46 -31.46 0.25
N TYR A 447 34.17 -31.02 1.48
CA TYR A 447 34.62 -31.66 2.74
C TYR A 447 33.49 -31.82 3.78
N GLU A 448 32.22 -31.80 3.35
CA GLU A 448 31.10 -32.40 4.09
C GLU A 448 30.65 -33.63 3.30
#